data_AF-A0A537ERW7-F1
#
_entry.id   AF-A0A537ERW7-F1
#
_cell.length_a   1.000
_cell.length_b   1.000
_cell.length_c   1.000
_cell.angle_alpha   90.00
_cell.angle_beta   90.00
_cell.angle_gamma   90.00
#
_symmetry.space_group_name_H-M   'P 1'
#
loop_
_entity.id
_entity.type
_entity.pdbx_description
1 polymer ?
#
loop_
_entity_poly.entity_id
_entity_poly.type
_entity_poly.pdbx_seq_one_letter_code
_entity_poly.pdbx_strand_id
1 'polypeptide(L)'
;MLEGLLVHEMSHIYRMENNHSSHDAEIIEEAIDKIGRQYLSDDYQQKIVHDLLNDIQDLYADDVSMNVLKKNPILEPGQMSSFLQDWVKDEPVESGDQKKDRWMNASIMVHNARAIGQMTRHGIEDTGGKAADSNKRFLSQMPPAAASQFRYFQDLMVNLKENMTGDQYRKLLADYLNRFLEVAEKN
;
A
#
# COMPACT_ATOMS: atom_id res chain seq x y z
N MET A 1 -0.58 20.00 -5.56
CA MET A 1 -0.70 18.80 -4.67
C MET A 1 -2.08 18.75 -4.04
N LEU A 2 -2.60 19.86 -3.50
CA LEU A 2 -3.94 19.91 -2.94
C LEU A 2 -5.01 19.47 -3.95
N GLU A 3 -4.87 19.88 -5.20
CA GLU A 3 -5.77 19.53 -6.30
C GLU A 3 -5.77 18.02 -6.56
N GLY A 4 -4.58 17.41 -6.59
CA GLY A 4 -4.43 15.96 -6.73
C GLY A 4 -5.06 15.20 -5.56
N LEU A 5 -4.86 15.69 -4.33
CA LEU A 5 -5.49 15.12 -3.14
C LEU A 5 -7.01 15.23 -3.20
N LEU A 6 -7.58 16.38 -3.58
CA LEU A 6 -9.02 16.54 -3.73
C LEU A 6 -9.61 15.55 -4.75
N VAL A 7 -8.93 15.33 -5.87
CA VAL A 7 -9.36 14.33 -6.86
C VAL A 7 -9.28 12.91 -6.29
N HIS A 8 -8.27 12.59 -5.48
CA HIS A 8 -8.15 11.32 -4.76
C HIS A 8 -9.30 11.11 -3.77
N GLU A 9 -9.58 12.08 -2.90
CA GLU A 9 -10.70 12.00 -1.94
C GLU A 9 -12.07 11.88 -2.64
N MET A 10 -12.28 12.63 -3.73
CA MET A 10 -13.48 12.49 -4.55
C MET A 10 -13.58 11.10 -5.21
N SER A 11 -12.44 10.45 -5.47
CA SER A 11 -12.41 9.10 -6.03
C SER A 11 -12.86 8.05 -5.01
N HIS A 12 -12.54 8.22 -3.73
CA HIS A 12 -13.14 7.40 -2.66
C HIS A 12 -14.66 7.56 -2.62
N ILE A 13 -15.17 8.79 -2.69
CA ILE A 13 -16.62 9.06 -2.75
C ILE A 13 -17.23 8.35 -3.96
N TYR A 14 -16.61 8.48 -5.14
CA TYR A 14 -17.06 7.78 -6.33
C TYR A 14 -17.12 6.26 -6.13
N ARG A 15 -16.10 5.65 -5.51
CA ARG A 15 -16.09 4.20 -5.24
C ARG A 15 -17.20 3.79 -4.27
N MET A 16 -17.46 4.58 -3.23
CA MET A 16 -18.56 4.37 -2.28
C MET A 16 -19.93 4.45 -2.97
N GLU A 17 -20.20 5.51 -3.72
CA GLU A 17 -21.46 5.72 -4.44
C GLU A 17 -21.75 4.63 -5.49
N ASN A 18 -20.71 3.96 -5.99
CA ASN A 18 -20.81 2.87 -6.94
C ASN A 18 -20.72 1.48 -6.29
N ASN A 19 -20.77 1.38 -4.95
CA ASN A 19 -20.74 0.13 -4.19
C ASN A 19 -19.53 -0.77 -4.56
N HIS A 20 -18.37 -0.15 -4.79
CA HIS A 20 -17.16 -0.91 -5.10
C HIS A 20 -16.73 -1.71 -3.87
N SER A 21 -16.46 -3.02 -4.04
CA SER A 21 -16.18 -3.93 -2.91
C SER A 21 -15.01 -3.50 -2.03
N SER A 22 -14.08 -2.69 -2.55
CA SER A 22 -12.99 -2.15 -1.73
C SER A 22 -13.44 -1.19 -0.63
N HIS A 23 -14.61 -0.56 -0.78
CA HIS A 23 -15.16 0.42 0.16
C HIS A 23 -16.40 -0.13 0.90
N ASP A 24 -16.55 -1.45 0.92
CA ASP A 24 -17.59 -2.12 1.70
C ASP A 24 -17.11 -2.28 3.15
N ALA A 25 -17.75 -1.55 4.07
CA ALA A 25 -17.38 -1.53 5.48
C ALA A 25 -17.46 -2.93 6.13
N GLU A 26 -18.44 -3.76 5.75
CA GLU A 26 -18.60 -5.10 6.30
C GLU A 26 -17.43 -6.00 5.90
N ILE A 27 -16.97 -5.92 4.64
CA ILE A 27 -15.81 -6.69 4.18
C ILE A 27 -14.53 -6.26 4.91
N ILE A 28 -14.35 -4.96 5.13
CA ILE A 28 -13.17 -4.42 5.83
C ILE A 28 -13.17 -4.85 7.30
N GLU A 29 -14.31 -4.71 7.99
CA GLU A 29 -14.46 -5.13 9.39
C GLU A 29 -14.22 -6.63 9.55
N GLU A 30 -14.78 -7.46 8.66
CA GLU A 30 -14.51 -8.91 8.64
C GLU A 30 -13.02 -9.24 8.49
N ALA A 31 -12.28 -8.47 7.68
CA ALA A 31 -10.85 -8.71 7.47
C ALA A 31 -10.03 -8.40 8.73
N ILE A 32 -10.38 -7.33 9.45
CA ILE A 32 -9.76 -6.97 10.73
C ILE A 32 -10.06 -8.04 11.78
N ASP A 33 -11.32 -8.46 11.90
CA ASP A 33 -11.74 -9.47 12.87
C ASP A 33 -11.04 -10.82 12.67
N LYS A 34 -10.76 -11.19 11.41
CA LYS A 34 -10.07 -12.44 11.05
C LYS A 34 -8.60 -12.48 11.40
N ILE A 35 -7.90 -11.33 11.49
CA ILE A 35 -6.52 -11.30 11.99
C ILE A 35 -6.47 -11.84 13.42
N GLY A 36 -7.51 -11.57 14.21
CA GLY A 36 -7.63 -12.05 15.57
C GLY A 36 -6.90 -11.14 16.58
N ARG A 37 -7.50 -11.01 17.76
CA ARG A 37 -7.07 -10.07 18.82
C ARG A 37 -5.65 -10.27 19.32
N GLN A 38 -5.07 -11.46 19.13
CA GLN A 38 -3.71 -11.77 19.58
C GLN A 38 -2.61 -10.98 18.85
N TYR A 39 -2.86 -10.55 17.61
CA TYR A 39 -1.90 -9.75 16.84
C TYR A 39 -2.16 -8.24 16.93
N LEU A 40 -3.26 -7.84 17.57
CA LEU A 40 -3.73 -6.46 17.66
C LEU A 40 -3.72 -5.95 19.11
N SER A 41 -2.80 -6.47 19.93
CA SER A 41 -2.72 -6.11 21.36
C SER A 41 -2.19 -4.71 21.59
N ASP A 42 -1.35 -4.21 20.68
CA ASP A 42 -0.72 -2.89 20.78
C ASP A 42 -1.28 -1.91 19.76
N ASP A 43 -1.42 -0.63 20.14
CA ASP A 43 -1.97 0.43 19.29
C ASP A 43 -1.24 0.57 17.94
N TYR A 44 0.08 0.35 17.92
CA TYR A 44 0.85 0.44 16.67
C TYR A 44 0.50 -0.69 15.70
N GLN A 45 0.17 -1.89 16.18
CA GLN A 45 -0.22 -3.02 15.34
C GLN A 45 -1.59 -2.77 14.71
N GLN A 46 -2.53 -2.27 15.52
CA GLN A 46 -3.86 -1.85 15.04
C GLN A 46 -3.75 -0.78 13.97
N LYS A 47 -2.95 0.26 14.22
CA LYS A 47 -2.70 1.32 13.25
C LYS A 47 -2.12 0.76 11.94
N ILE A 48 -1.08 -0.09 12.02
CA ILE A 48 -0.45 -0.66 10.83
C ILE A 48 -1.45 -1.48 10.00
N VAL A 49 -2.25 -2.34 10.64
CA VAL A 49 -3.25 -3.15 9.93
C VAL A 49 -4.29 -2.27 9.25
N HIS A 50 -4.76 -1.23 9.94
CA HIS A 50 -5.68 -0.26 9.35
C HIS A 50 -5.06 0.47 8.15
N ASP A 51 -3.82 0.94 8.27
CA ASP A 51 -3.10 1.60 7.18
C ASP A 51 -2.93 0.65 5.97
N LEU A 52 -2.61 -0.63 6.20
CA LEU A 52 -2.48 -1.63 5.13
C LEU A 52 -3.80 -1.88 4.38
N LEU A 53 -4.93 -1.84 5.08
CA LEU A 53 -6.26 -1.95 4.46
C LEU A 53 -6.59 -0.69 3.66
N ASN A 54 -6.25 0.49 4.20
CA ASN A 54 -6.37 1.76 3.48
C ASN A 54 -5.52 1.79 2.22
N ASP A 55 -4.30 1.26 2.23
CA ASP A 55 -3.46 1.20 1.03
C ASP A 55 -4.15 0.54 -0.18
N ILE A 56 -4.93 -0.53 0.06
CA ILE A 56 -5.68 -1.21 -0.99
C ILE A 56 -6.87 -0.36 -1.45
N GLN A 57 -7.57 0.30 -0.53
CA GLN A 57 -8.65 1.24 -0.87
C GLN A 57 -8.14 2.40 -1.71
N ASP A 58 -7.04 3.00 -1.28
CA ASP A 58 -6.36 4.08 -1.97
C ASP A 58 -5.93 3.67 -3.37
N LEU A 59 -5.43 2.45 -3.58
CA LEU A 59 -5.08 1.95 -4.93
C LEU A 59 -6.27 2.03 -5.89
N TYR A 60 -7.46 1.65 -5.43
CA TYR A 60 -8.68 1.77 -6.24
C TYR A 60 -9.14 3.21 -6.44
N ALA A 61 -8.93 4.09 -5.46
CA ALA A 61 -9.21 5.53 -5.61
C ALA A 61 -8.20 6.17 -6.58
N ASP A 62 -6.94 5.80 -6.49
CA ASP A 62 -5.85 6.25 -7.35
C ASP A 62 -6.06 5.83 -8.81
N ASP A 63 -6.62 4.65 -9.08
CA ASP A 63 -7.00 4.24 -10.43
C ASP A 63 -7.95 5.25 -11.11
N VAL A 64 -8.91 5.76 -10.35
CA VAL A 64 -9.86 6.77 -10.82
C VAL A 64 -9.19 8.14 -10.89
N SER A 65 -8.46 8.53 -9.84
CA SER A 65 -7.82 9.84 -9.74
C SER A 65 -6.80 10.04 -10.87
N MET A 66 -5.98 9.03 -11.16
CA MET A 66 -4.99 9.05 -12.22
C MET A 66 -5.62 9.16 -13.61
N ASN A 67 -6.77 8.53 -13.83
CA ASN A 67 -7.52 8.69 -15.09
C ASN A 67 -8.01 10.13 -15.28
N VAL A 68 -8.45 10.80 -14.20
CA VAL A 68 -8.86 12.21 -14.22
C VAL A 68 -7.66 13.13 -14.43
N LEU A 69 -6.59 12.94 -13.67
CA LEU A 69 -5.38 13.78 -13.70
C LEU A 69 -4.64 13.70 -15.04
N LYS A 70 -4.61 12.52 -15.69
CA LYS A 70 -4.01 12.38 -17.02
C LYS A 70 -4.77 13.11 -18.12
N LYS A 71 -6.09 13.25 -17.97
CA LYS A 71 -6.96 13.96 -18.92
C LYS A 71 -7.02 15.46 -18.66
N ASN A 72 -6.69 15.89 -17.45
CA ASN A 72 -6.78 17.26 -17.01
C ASN A 72 -5.43 17.66 -16.39
N PRO A 73 -4.55 18.37 -17.12
CA PRO A 73 -3.22 18.72 -16.66
C PRO A 73 -3.29 19.84 -15.60
N ILE A 74 -3.79 19.50 -14.42
CA ILE A 74 -3.89 20.37 -13.24
C ILE A 74 -2.65 20.25 -12.33
N LEU A 75 -1.77 19.29 -12.63
CA LEU A 75 -0.50 19.08 -11.95
C LEU A 75 0.65 19.49 -12.86
N GLU A 76 1.72 19.99 -12.26
CA GLU A 76 2.95 20.33 -12.99
C GLU A 76 3.64 19.06 -13.52
N PRO A 77 4.36 19.15 -14.65
CA PRO A 77 5.15 18.04 -15.17
C PRO A 77 6.11 17.47 -14.10
N GLY A 78 6.13 16.15 -13.95
CA GLY A 78 7.00 15.45 -13.00
C GLY A 78 6.58 15.55 -11.53
N GLN A 79 5.54 16.32 -11.19
CA GLN A 79 5.05 16.46 -9.81
C GLN A 79 4.60 15.11 -9.23
N MET A 80 3.92 14.29 -10.02
CA MET A 80 3.48 12.95 -9.60
C MET A 80 4.64 11.98 -9.41
N SER A 81 5.63 12.00 -10.32
CA SER A 81 6.85 11.19 -10.19
C SER A 81 7.60 11.55 -8.90
N SER A 82 7.82 12.83 -8.63
CA SER A 82 8.48 13.27 -7.39
C SER A 82 7.71 12.80 -6.16
N PHE A 83 6.38 12.99 -6.15
CA PHE A 83 5.53 12.63 -5.02
C PHE A 83 5.61 11.15 -4.66
N LEU A 84 5.45 10.24 -5.63
CA LEU A 84 5.51 8.80 -5.39
C LEU A 84 6.94 8.34 -5.04
N GLN A 85 7.97 8.93 -5.65
CA GLN A 85 9.35 8.63 -5.28
C GLN A 85 9.69 9.04 -3.84
N ASP A 86 9.11 10.13 -3.36
CA ASP A 86 9.33 10.64 -1.99
C ASP A 86 8.68 9.76 -0.91
N TRP A 87 7.74 8.89 -1.30
CA TRP A 87 7.14 7.91 -0.38
C TRP A 87 8.04 6.71 -0.11
N VAL A 88 9.01 6.43 -0.99
CA VAL A 88 9.89 5.28 -0.85
C VAL A 88 10.96 5.58 0.18
N LYS A 89 10.91 4.88 1.31
CA LYS A 89 11.96 4.95 2.33
C LYS A 89 13.14 4.08 1.96
N ASP A 90 14.33 4.53 2.33
CA ASP A 90 15.59 3.83 2.06
C ASP A 90 16.26 3.20 3.30
N GLU A 91 15.72 3.43 4.49
CA GLU A 91 16.25 2.93 5.76
C GLU A 91 15.17 2.25 6.62
N PRO A 92 15.50 1.13 7.30
CA PRO A 92 14.65 0.54 8.30
C PRO A 92 14.61 1.37 9.59
N VAL A 93 13.59 1.11 10.40
CA VAL A 93 13.47 1.63 11.77
C VAL A 93 14.20 0.70 12.74
N GLU A 94 14.93 1.32 13.66
CA GLU A 94 15.62 0.66 14.78
C GLU A 94 15.27 1.40 16.09
N SER A 95 14.16 1.02 16.72
CA SER A 95 13.73 1.58 18.00
C SER A 95 14.28 0.82 19.22
N GLY A 96 14.94 -0.32 18.99
CA GLY A 96 15.45 -1.20 20.04
C GLY A 96 14.42 -2.19 20.58
N ASP A 97 13.19 -2.16 20.08
CA ASP A 97 12.16 -3.18 20.32
C ASP A 97 12.04 -4.02 19.05
N GLN A 98 12.62 -5.22 19.09
CA GLN A 98 12.70 -6.09 17.92
C GLN A 98 11.32 -6.42 17.34
N LYS A 99 10.27 -6.59 18.17
CA LYS A 99 8.93 -6.93 17.65
C LYS A 99 8.35 -5.73 16.92
N LYS A 100 8.44 -4.55 17.53
CA LYS A 100 7.97 -3.31 16.93
C LYS A 100 8.73 -2.97 15.65
N ASP A 101 10.05 -3.12 15.65
CA ASP A 101 10.91 -2.87 14.49
C ASP A 101 10.53 -3.78 13.31
N ARG A 102 10.29 -5.07 13.56
CA ARG A 102 9.80 -5.99 12.52
C ARG A 102 8.48 -5.54 11.90
N TRP A 103 7.50 -5.18 12.73
CA TRP A 103 6.20 -4.70 12.26
C TRP A 103 6.30 -3.40 11.46
N MET A 104 7.07 -2.44 11.96
CA MET A 104 7.30 -1.17 11.28
C MET A 104 8.02 -1.37 9.95
N ASN A 105 9.06 -2.20 9.92
CA ASN A 105 9.83 -2.47 8.71
C ASN A 105 9.04 -3.29 7.69
N ALA A 106 8.21 -4.24 8.13
CA ALA A 106 7.27 -4.92 7.25
C ALA A 106 6.29 -3.92 6.61
N SER A 107 5.77 -2.95 7.39
CA SER A 107 4.86 -1.92 6.88
C SER A 107 5.55 -0.99 5.90
N ILE A 108 6.79 -0.55 6.18
CA ILE A 108 7.60 0.25 5.24
C ILE A 108 7.82 -0.51 3.92
N MET A 109 8.13 -1.80 3.98
CA MET A 109 8.29 -2.63 2.78
C MET A 109 7.02 -2.63 1.92
N VAL A 110 5.85 -2.76 2.54
CA VAL A 110 4.57 -2.73 1.83
C VAL A 110 4.26 -1.35 1.24
N HIS A 111 4.50 -0.26 1.99
CA HIS A 111 4.32 1.10 1.47
C HIS A 111 5.28 1.41 0.32
N ASN A 112 6.55 0.98 0.40
CA ASN A 112 7.49 1.08 -0.71
C ASN A 112 6.99 0.29 -1.94
N ALA A 113 6.46 -0.91 -1.72
CA ALA A 113 5.89 -1.74 -2.77
C ALA A 113 4.66 -1.06 -3.41
N ARG A 114 3.82 -0.39 -2.62
CA ARG A 114 2.71 0.43 -3.10
C ARG A 114 3.19 1.61 -3.93
N ALA A 115 4.14 2.40 -3.46
CA ALA A 115 4.63 3.56 -4.19
C ALA A 115 5.20 3.16 -5.58
N ILE A 116 6.05 2.13 -5.62
CA ILE A 116 6.62 1.63 -6.88
C ILE A 116 5.54 0.93 -7.74
N GLY A 117 4.62 0.22 -7.10
CA GLY A 117 3.49 -0.42 -7.75
C GLY A 117 2.58 0.60 -8.45
N GLN A 118 2.25 1.70 -7.77
CA GLN A 118 1.49 2.83 -8.32
C GLN A 118 2.18 3.42 -9.56
N MET A 119 3.49 3.65 -9.47
CA MET A 119 4.26 4.17 -10.59
C MET A 119 4.17 3.24 -11.80
N THR A 120 4.38 1.94 -11.58
CA THR A 120 4.31 0.92 -12.64
C THR A 120 2.91 0.81 -13.22
N ARG A 121 1.89 0.70 -12.36
CA ARG A 121 0.47 0.54 -12.73
C ARG A 121 -0.03 1.71 -13.58
N HIS A 122 0.45 2.91 -13.33
CA HIS A 122 0.04 4.11 -14.04
C HIS A 122 1.06 4.63 -15.06
N GLY A 123 2.14 3.91 -15.32
CA GLY A 123 3.18 4.34 -16.28
C GLY A 123 3.80 5.68 -15.91
N ILE A 124 3.98 5.94 -14.61
CA ILE A 124 4.67 7.11 -14.08
C ILE A 124 6.16 6.76 -14.00
N GLU A 125 6.99 7.62 -14.58
CA GLU A 125 8.43 7.39 -14.65
C GLU A 125 9.10 7.53 -13.27
N ASP A 126 10.03 6.62 -12.98
CA ASP A 126 11.02 6.76 -11.90
C ASP A 126 12.21 7.61 -12.39
N THR A 127 12.05 8.93 -12.29
CA THR A 127 13.03 9.91 -12.71
C THR A 127 14.35 9.71 -11.97
N GLY A 128 15.37 9.33 -12.74
CA GLY A 128 16.72 9.09 -12.23
C GLY A 128 16.85 7.81 -11.39
N GLY A 129 15.85 6.91 -11.39
CA GLY A 129 15.90 5.66 -10.63
C GLY A 129 15.77 5.84 -9.12
N LYS A 130 15.26 6.98 -8.66
CA LYS A 130 15.23 7.36 -7.23
C LYS A 130 14.45 6.35 -6.39
N ALA A 131 13.24 5.99 -6.81
CA ALA A 131 12.40 5.04 -6.08
C ALA A 131 13.05 3.65 -6.05
N ALA A 132 13.53 3.16 -7.18
CA ALA A 132 14.19 1.86 -7.27
C ALA A 132 15.45 1.78 -6.38
N ASP A 133 16.29 2.81 -6.42
CA ASP A 133 17.52 2.86 -5.64
C ASP A 133 17.25 2.98 -4.13
N SER A 134 16.28 3.82 -3.73
CA SER A 134 15.86 3.92 -2.32
C SER A 134 15.34 2.58 -1.79
N ASN A 135 14.43 1.94 -2.52
CA ASN A 135 13.91 0.64 -2.09
C ASN A 135 15.00 -0.44 -2.06
N LYS A 136 15.96 -0.42 -3.01
CA LYS A 136 17.10 -1.34 -3.00
C LYS A 136 17.97 -1.16 -1.75
N ARG A 137 18.24 0.09 -1.33
CA ARG A 137 18.95 0.38 -0.07
C ARG A 137 18.18 -0.14 1.14
N PHE A 138 16.87 0.08 1.18
CA PHE A 138 16.02 -0.41 2.27
C PHE A 138 16.04 -1.94 2.37
N LEU A 139 15.76 -2.65 1.28
CA LEU A 139 15.71 -4.11 1.25
C LEU A 139 17.07 -4.76 1.56
N SER A 140 18.18 -4.09 1.22
CA SER A 140 19.53 -4.60 1.53
C SER A 140 19.84 -4.65 3.04
N GLN A 141 19.09 -3.89 3.84
CA GLN A 141 19.23 -3.82 5.29
C GLN A 141 18.20 -4.72 6.02
N MET A 142 17.23 -5.26 5.30
CA MET A 142 16.24 -6.19 5.86
C MET A 142 16.80 -7.64 5.93
N PRO A 143 16.27 -8.48 6.83
CA PRO A 143 16.51 -9.91 6.78
C PRO A 143 16.19 -10.49 5.39
N PRO A 144 17.05 -11.33 4.77
CA PRO A 144 16.84 -11.82 3.41
C PRO A 144 15.48 -12.50 3.18
N ALA A 145 15.00 -13.24 4.18
CA ALA A 145 13.70 -13.89 4.14
C ALA A 145 12.54 -12.86 4.08
N ALA A 146 12.59 -11.79 4.87
CA ALA A 146 11.63 -10.69 4.81
C ALA A 146 11.72 -9.93 3.48
N ALA A 147 12.93 -9.54 3.07
CA ALA A 147 13.18 -8.78 1.84
C ALA A 147 12.64 -9.50 0.59
N SER A 148 12.71 -10.84 0.57
CA SER A 148 12.18 -11.65 -0.54
C SER A 148 10.67 -11.50 -0.76
N GLN A 149 9.92 -11.06 0.27
CA GLN A 149 8.47 -10.90 0.20
C GLN A 149 8.05 -9.59 -0.48
N PHE A 150 8.96 -8.62 -0.66
CA PHE A 150 8.67 -7.35 -1.35
C PHE A 150 8.00 -7.56 -2.70
N ARG A 151 8.49 -8.52 -3.49
CA ARG A 151 7.98 -8.79 -4.83
C ARG A 151 6.52 -9.23 -4.82
N TYR A 152 6.10 -10.00 -3.82
CA TYR A 152 4.69 -10.38 -3.69
C TYR A 152 3.79 -9.15 -3.55
N PHE A 153 4.16 -8.22 -2.66
CA PHE A 153 3.37 -7.02 -2.42
C PHE A 153 3.35 -6.11 -3.65
N GLN A 154 4.51 -5.93 -4.29
CA GLN A 154 4.60 -5.13 -5.51
C GLN A 154 3.74 -5.73 -6.63
N ASP A 155 3.86 -7.04 -6.88
CA ASP A 155 3.09 -7.73 -7.91
C ASP A 155 1.58 -7.65 -7.63
N LEU A 156 1.17 -7.70 -6.36
CA LEU A 156 -0.23 -7.50 -5.95
C LEU A 156 -0.70 -6.08 -6.30
N MET A 157 0.05 -5.04 -5.91
CA MET A 157 -0.35 -3.65 -6.16
C MET A 157 -0.41 -3.34 -7.66
N VAL A 158 0.52 -3.87 -8.45
CA VAL A 158 0.54 -3.69 -9.91
C VAL A 158 -0.65 -4.37 -10.58
N ASN A 159 -0.98 -5.59 -10.17
CA ASN A 159 -1.94 -6.46 -10.87
C ASN A 159 -3.33 -6.49 -10.21
N LEU A 160 -3.62 -5.57 -9.29
CA LEU A 160 -4.90 -5.49 -8.62
C LEU A 160 -6.04 -5.37 -9.65
N LYS A 161 -7.03 -6.27 -9.54
CA LYS A 161 -8.14 -6.34 -10.49
C LYS A 161 -9.18 -5.28 -10.15
N GLU A 162 -9.65 -4.56 -11.15
CA GLU A 162 -10.70 -3.55 -11.03
C GLU A 162 -12.02 -4.16 -10.50
N ASN A 163 -12.62 -5.08 -11.26
CA ASN A 163 -13.94 -5.62 -10.92
C ASN A 163 -13.83 -6.93 -10.13
N MET A 164 -13.53 -6.84 -8.84
CA MET A 164 -13.58 -7.99 -7.93
C MET A 164 -14.97 -8.12 -7.31
N THR A 165 -15.46 -9.35 -7.17
CA THR A 165 -16.62 -9.62 -6.32
C THR A 165 -16.24 -9.48 -4.84
N GLY A 166 -17.22 -9.30 -3.96
CA GLY A 166 -16.98 -9.25 -2.51
C GLY A 166 -16.18 -10.46 -2.00
N ASP A 167 -16.49 -11.67 -2.46
CA ASP A 167 -15.75 -12.88 -2.05
C ASP A 167 -14.30 -12.90 -2.55
N GLN A 168 -14.06 -12.41 -3.78
CA GLN A 168 -12.71 -12.28 -4.32
C GLN A 168 -11.91 -11.25 -3.53
N TYR A 169 -12.54 -10.15 -3.14
CA TYR A 169 -11.91 -9.10 -2.36
C TYR A 169 -11.62 -9.55 -0.92
N ARG A 170 -12.57 -10.21 -0.24
CA ARG A 170 -12.36 -10.86 1.07
C ARG A 170 -11.15 -11.79 1.05
N LYS A 171 -11.05 -12.62 0.01
CA LYS A 171 -9.90 -13.53 -0.15
C LYS A 171 -8.59 -12.76 -0.34
N LEU A 172 -8.60 -11.73 -1.18
CA LEU A 172 -7.42 -10.89 -1.40
C LEU A 172 -6.93 -10.26 -0.10
N LEU A 173 -7.83 -9.67 0.70
CA LEU A 173 -7.47 -9.07 1.98
C LEU A 173 -6.90 -10.11 2.94
N ALA A 174 -7.50 -11.30 3.03
CA ALA A 174 -7.00 -12.37 3.87
C ALA A 174 -5.58 -12.82 3.45
N ASP A 175 -5.36 -13.06 2.15
CA ASP A 175 -4.05 -13.50 1.63
C ASP A 175 -2.98 -12.41 1.84
N TYR A 176 -3.34 -11.14 1.60
CA TYR A 176 -2.48 -9.98 1.79
C TYR A 176 -2.08 -9.76 3.26
N LEU A 177 -3.06 -9.76 4.18
CA LEU A 177 -2.80 -9.56 5.62
C LEU A 177 -2.05 -10.75 6.23
N ASN A 178 -2.38 -11.98 5.83
CA ASN A 178 -1.63 -13.16 6.29
C ASN A 178 -0.17 -13.11 5.85
N ARG A 179 0.09 -12.72 4.59
CA ARG A 179 1.45 -12.54 4.09
C ARG A 179 2.21 -11.46 4.88
N PHE A 180 1.55 -10.36 5.19
CA PHE A 180 2.13 -9.31 6.03
C PHE A 180 2.51 -9.84 7.41
N LEU A 181 1.60 -10.55 8.09
CA LEU A 181 1.84 -11.12 9.41
C LEU A 181 2.98 -12.16 9.40
N GLU A 182 3.12 -12.93 8.32
CA GLU A 182 4.28 -13.83 8.16
C GLU A 182 5.61 -13.09 8.16
N VAL A 183 5.66 -11.89 7.58
CA VAL A 183 6.86 -11.04 7.63
C VAL A 183 7.04 -10.46 9.02
N ALA A 184 6.01 -9.80 9.55
CA ALA A 184 6.07 -9.02 10.78
C ALA A 184 6.32 -9.87 12.05
N GLU A 185 5.83 -11.11 12.08
CA GLU A 185 5.93 -11.98 13.25
C GLU A 185 7.11 -12.96 13.22
N LYS A 186 7.58 -13.38 12.04
CA LYS A 186 8.52 -14.51 11.90
C LYS A 186 9.95 -14.16 11.51
N ASN A 187 10.26 -12.92 11.11
CA ASN A 187 11.57 -12.53 10.55
C ASN A 187 12.16 -11.32 11.26
#